data_AF-A0A7C5WWZ1-F1
#
_entry.id   AF-A0A7C5WWZ1-F1
#
_cell.length_a   1.000
_cell.length_b   1.000
_cell.length_c   1.000
_cell.angle_alpha   90.00
_cell.angle_beta   90.00
_cell.angle_gamma   90.00
#
_symmetry.space_group_name_H-M   'P 1'
#
loop_
_entity.id
_entity.type
_entity.pdbx_description
1 polymer ?
#
loop_
_entity_poly.entity_id
_entity_poly.type
_entity_poly.pdbx_seq_one_letter_code
_entity_poly.pdbx_strand_id
1 'polypeptide(L)'
;FISSLGEEAVFRGYLLFRLSKSLGMRTSVLIVSLLFSLLHISNPGYNVISFIQLFLASILLSIMVVYGGNIVYPVLYHAFWNYAQVLLGFPVSGHEYEHSIFTLNYNVSNDIITGGEFGLEGSILGVMITFLGLIITKKFFTKCSK
;
A
#
# COMPACT_ATOMS: atom_id res chain seq x y z
N PHE A 1 0.19 7.93 -10.21
CA PHE A 1 0.12 6.89 -11.26
C PHE A 1 1.49 6.35 -11.63
N ILE A 2 2.43 7.17 -12.15
CA ILE A 2 3.76 6.67 -12.60
C ILE A 2 4.53 5.97 -11.48
N SER A 3 4.58 6.55 -10.27
CA SER A 3 5.22 5.91 -9.10
C SER A 3 4.63 4.53 -8.83
N SER A 4 3.30 4.48 -8.63
CA SER A 4 2.56 3.24 -8.37
C SER A 4 2.79 2.19 -9.47
N LEU A 5 2.81 2.59 -10.75
CA LEU A 5 3.11 1.68 -11.85
C LEU A 5 4.53 1.10 -11.74
N GLY A 6 5.53 1.94 -11.47
CA GLY A 6 6.92 1.50 -11.33
C GLY A 6 7.09 0.52 -10.17
N GLU A 7 6.52 0.85 -9.01
CA GLU A 7 6.54 -0.01 -7.82
C GLU A 7 5.84 -1.35 -8.08
N GLU A 8 4.62 -1.36 -8.63
CA GLU A 8 3.92 -2.60 -8.92
C GLU A 8 4.63 -3.45 -9.99
N ALA A 9 5.21 -2.82 -11.02
CA ALA A 9 5.97 -3.54 -12.05
C ALA A 9 7.17 -4.29 -11.45
N VAL A 10 7.92 -3.64 -10.55
CA VAL A 10 9.07 -4.23 -9.88
C VAL A 10 8.64 -5.33 -8.91
N PHE A 11 7.76 -5.00 -7.95
CA PHE A 11 7.43 -5.91 -6.85
C PHE A 11 6.49 -7.04 -7.27
N ARG A 12 5.44 -6.75 -8.05
CA ARG A 12 4.38 -7.71 -8.38
C ARG A 12 4.44 -8.17 -9.84
N GLY A 13 5.00 -7.38 -10.74
CA GLY A 13 5.24 -7.76 -12.13
C GLY A 13 6.44 -8.71 -12.29
N TYR A 14 7.52 -8.49 -11.54
CA TYR A 14 8.74 -9.29 -11.63
C TYR A 14 9.05 -10.10 -10.36
N LEU A 15 9.29 -9.41 -9.23
CA LEU A 15 9.90 -10.01 -8.05
C LEU A 15 9.04 -11.14 -7.44
N LEU A 16 7.74 -10.90 -7.27
CA LEU A 16 6.79 -11.87 -6.72
C LEU A 16 6.81 -13.21 -7.46
N PHE A 17 6.68 -13.18 -8.79
CA PHE A 17 6.65 -14.38 -9.61
C PHE A 17 8.02 -15.04 -9.76
N ARG A 18 9.11 -14.25 -9.71
CA ARG A 18 10.46 -14.81 -9.71
C ARG A 18 10.71 -15.61 -8.43
N LEU A 19 10.38 -15.06 -7.27
CA LEU A 19 10.52 -15.73 -5.98
C LEU A 19 9.58 -16.94 -5.87
N SER A 20 8.36 -16.85 -6.41
CA SER A 20 7.36 -17.92 -6.28
C SER A 20 7.78 -19.22 -6.96
N LYS A 21 8.64 -19.16 -7.97
CA LYS A 21 9.21 -20.34 -8.64
C LYS A 21 10.12 -21.16 -7.73
N SER A 22 10.75 -20.55 -6.73
CA SER A 22 11.70 -21.23 -5.84
C SER A 22 11.16 -21.43 -4.42
N LEU A 23 10.36 -20.50 -3.90
CA LEU A 23 9.93 -20.47 -2.50
C LEU A 23 8.44 -20.74 -2.30
N GLY A 24 7.69 -20.89 -3.40
CA GLY A 24 6.23 -20.97 -3.38
C GLY A 24 5.56 -19.60 -3.22
N MET A 25 4.28 -19.53 -3.62
CA MET A 25 3.55 -18.26 -3.70
C MET A 25 3.39 -17.58 -2.33
N ARG A 26 2.98 -18.33 -1.29
CA ARG A 26 2.70 -17.77 0.05
C ARG A 26 3.94 -17.11 0.67
N THR A 27 5.07 -17.81 0.64
CA THR A 27 6.35 -17.30 1.14
C THR A 27 6.80 -16.07 0.37
N SER A 28 6.62 -16.08 -0.95
CA SER A 28 7.00 -14.97 -1.82
C SER A 28 6.20 -13.71 -1.54
N VAL A 29 4.89 -13.83 -1.28
CA VAL A 29 4.05 -12.69 -0.87
C VAL A 29 4.56 -12.07 0.44
N LEU A 30 4.94 -12.88 1.43
CA LEU A 30 5.47 -12.38 2.70
C LEU A 30 6.82 -11.65 2.50
N ILE A 31 7.73 -12.23 1.73
CA ILE A 31 9.04 -11.62 1.44
C ILE A 31 8.88 -10.31 0.67
N VAL A 32 8.08 -10.30 -0.41
CA VAL A 32 7.80 -9.10 -1.20
C VAL A 32 7.19 -8.00 -0.33
N SER A 33 6.31 -8.36 0.60
CA SER A 33 5.67 -7.39 1.49
C SER A 33 6.60 -6.82 2.54
N LEU A 34 7.50 -7.64 3.06
CA LEU A 34 8.56 -7.16 3.94
C LEU A 34 9.51 -6.21 3.20
N LEU A 35 9.98 -6.60 2.01
CA LEU A 35 10.87 -5.76 1.21
C LEU A 35 10.21 -4.44 0.78
N PHE A 36 8.93 -4.48 0.41
CA PHE A 36 8.18 -3.28 0.05
C PHE A 36 8.12 -2.29 1.20
N SER A 37 7.76 -2.77 2.41
CA SER A 37 7.71 -1.91 3.60
C SER A 37 9.09 -1.36 3.96
N LEU A 38 10.13 -2.20 3.95
CA LEU A 38 11.50 -1.79 4.27
C LEU A 38 12.12 -0.84 3.24
N LEU A 39 11.67 -0.85 1.98
CA LEU A 39 12.11 0.12 0.98
C LEU A 39 11.81 1.57 1.42
N HIS A 40 10.77 1.76 2.23
CA HIS A 40 10.31 3.08 2.68
C HIS A 40 10.95 3.52 4.01
N ILE A 41 11.90 2.76 4.56
CA ILE A 41 12.50 3.06 5.87
C ILE A 41 13.22 4.41 5.92
N SER A 42 13.70 4.90 4.77
CA SER A 42 14.36 6.20 4.65
C SER A 42 13.40 7.37 4.49
N ASN A 43 12.10 7.11 4.41
CA ASN A 43 11.11 8.16 4.17
C ASN A 43 10.80 8.94 5.46
N PRO A 44 10.50 10.25 5.36
CA PRO A 44 10.10 11.06 6.51
C PRO A 44 8.90 10.47 7.24
N GLY A 45 8.90 10.51 8.58
CA GLY A 45 7.82 9.97 9.41
C GLY A 45 7.73 8.45 9.50
N TYR A 46 8.65 7.68 8.90
CA TYR A 46 8.59 6.21 8.94
C TYR A 46 8.67 5.68 10.37
N ASN A 47 7.73 4.80 10.74
CA ASN A 47 7.61 4.26 12.08
C ASN A 47 6.99 2.84 12.05
N VAL A 48 6.73 2.27 13.22
CA VAL A 48 6.17 0.91 13.33
C VAL A 48 4.76 0.81 12.73
N ILE A 49 3.94 1.85 12.84
CA ILE A 49 2.58 1.87 12.28
C ILE A 49 2.65 1.89 10.76
N SER A 50 3.49 2.76 10.16
CA SER A 50 3.68 2.77 8.70
C SER A 50 4.27 1.46 8.20
N PHE A 51 5.21 0.85 8.93
CA PHE A 51 5.73 -0.47 8.59
C PHE A 51 4.62 -1.53 8.49
N ILE A 52 3.75 -1.60 9.50
CA ILE A 52 2.63 -2.55 9.55
C ILE A 52 1.65 -2.26 8.42
N GLN A 53 1.30 -0.98 8.20
CA GLN A 53 0.36 -0.59 7.16
C GLN A 53 0.89 -0.97 5.77
N LEU A 54 2.12 -0.59 5.43
CA LEU A 54 2.74 -0.88 4.13
C LEU A 54 2.91 -2.38 3.89
N PHE A 55 3.25 -3.13 4.95
CA PHE A 55 3.32 -4.58 4.89
C PHE A 55 1.96 -5.20 4.55
N LEU A 56 0.89 -4.79 5.23
CA LEU A 56 -0.47 -5.25 4.96
C LEU A 56 -0.97 -4.80 3.57
N ALA A 57 -0.64 -3.57 3.17
CA ALA A 57 -0.97 -3.03 1.85
C ALA A 57 -0.29 -3.83 0.74
N SER A 58 0.97 -4.21 0.94
CA SER A 58 1.67 -5.07 -0.02
C SER A 58 1.05 -6.46 -0.12
N ILE A 59 0.59 -7.06 0.99
CA ILE A 59 -0.14 -8.33 0.94
C ILE A 59 -1.42 -8.16 0.14
N LEU A 60 -2.16 -7.08 0.36
CA LEU A 60 -3.41 -6.77 -0.36
C LEU A 60 -3.17 -6.68 -1.86
N LEU A 61 -2.19 -5.89 -2.28
CA LEU A 61 -1.82 -5.71 -3.69
C LEU A 61 -1.34 -7.03 -4.31
N SER A 62 -0.56 -7.82 -3.58
CA SER A 62 -0.10 -9.12 -4.04
C SER A 62 -1.26 -10.10 -4.26
N ILE A 63 -2.27 -10.11 -3.37
CA ILE A 63 -3.49 -10.90 -3.55
C ILE A 63 -4.21 -10.49 -4.83
N MET A 64 -4.34 -9.19 -5.12
CA MET A 64 -5.00 -8.71 -6.35
C MET A 64 -4.32 -9.25 -7.60
N VAL A 65 -2.98 -9.35 -7.62
CA VAL A 65 -2.25 -9.91 -8.78
C VAL A 65 -2.35 -11.42 -8.85
N VAL A 66 -2.21 -12.12 -7.72
CA VAL A 66 -2.24 -13.58 -7.67
C VAL A 66 -3.58 -14.12 -8.16
N TYR A 67 -4.69 -13.48 -7.79
CA TYR A 67 -6.02 -13.90 -8.22
C TYR A 67 -6.51 -13.20 -9.49
N GLY A 68 -6.14 -11.94 -9.71
CA GLY A 68 -6.54 -11.18 -10.90
C GLY A 68 -5.73 -11.50 -12.16
N GLY A 69 -4.56 -12.13 -12.02
CA GLY A 69 -3.72 -12.58 -13.13
C GLY A 69 -3.00 -11.47 -13.89
N ASN A 70 -3.08 -10.22 -13.45
CA ASN A 70 -2.40 -9.08 -14.08
C ASN A 70 -2.12 -7.97 -13.06
N ILE A 71 -1.20 -7.06 -13.41
CA ILE A 71 -0.79 -5.93 -12.56
C ILE A 71 -1.72 -4.70 -12.67
N VAL A 72 -2.74 -4.71 -13.53
CA VAL A 72 -3.61 -3.54 -13.69
C VAL A 72 -4.40 -3.27 -12.41
N TYR A 73 -4.92 -4.31 -11.77
CA TYR A 73 -5.66 -4.19 -10.50
C TYR A 73 -4.87 -3.50 -9.38
N PRO A 74 -3.67 -3.97 -8.97
CA PRO A 74 -2.91 -3.29 -7.94
C PRO A 74 -2.46 -1.90 -8.39
N VAL A 75 -2.11 -1.68 -9.66
CA VAL A 75 -1.65 -0.36 -10.15
C VAL A 75 -2.75 0.68 -9.98
N LEU A 76 -3.98 0.35 -10.40
CA LEU A 76 -5.11 1.26 -10.27
C LEU A 76 -5.48 1.49 -8.80
N TYR A 77 -5.51 0.43 -7.98
CA TYR A 77 -5.80 0.57 -6.55
C TYR A 77 -4.75 1.42 -5.84
N HIS A 78 -3.47 1.16 -6.07
CA HIS A 78 -2.35 1.88 -5.47
C HIS A 78 -2.34 3.34 -5.94
N ALA A 79 -2.50 3.59 -7.25
CA ALA A 79 -2.60 4.96 -7.76
C ALA A 79 -3.80 5.71 -7.18
N PHE A 80 -4.94 5.04 -7.01
CA PHE A 80 -6.13 5.62 -6.38
C PHE A 80 -5.89 5.94 -4.90
N TRP A 81 -5.25 5.04 -4.15
CA TRP A 81 -4.91 5.26 -2.75
C TRP A 81 -4.00 6.49 -2.56
N ASN A 82 -2.94 6.60 -3.37
CA ASN A 82 -2.03 7.73 -3.32
C ASN A 82 -2.74 9.02 -3.73
N TYR A 83 -3.58 8.96 -4.77
CA TYR A 83 -4.36 10.10 -5.22
C TYR A 83 -5.38 10.57 -4.16
N ALA A 84 -6.04 9.65 -3.45
CA ALA A 84 -6.97 9.99 -2.39
C ALA A 84 -6.28 10.73 -1.24
N GLN A 85 -5.05 10.33 -0.88
CA GLN A 85 -4.24 11.03 0.12
C GLN A 85 -3.88 12.46 -0.33
N VAL A 86 -3.36 12.61 -1.55
CA VAL A 86 -3.05 13.93 -2.12
C VAL A 86 -4.30 14.81 -2.21
N LEU A 87 -5.44 14.25 -2.64
CA LEU A 87 -6.70 14.97 -2.75
C LEU A 87 -7.11 15.55 -1.39
N LEU A 88 -6.96 14.77 -0.32
CA LEU A 88 -7.27 15.17 1.05
C LEU A 88 -6.17 16.07 1.67
N GLY A 89 -5.02 16.25 1.02
CA GLY A 89 -3.92 17.05 1.55
C GLY A 89 -3.05 16.33 2.59
N PHE A 90 -3.06 15.00 2.60
CA PHE A 90 -2.08 14.21 3.36
C PHE A 90 -0.79 13.99 2.56
N PRO A 91 0.37 13.91 3.21
CA PRO A 91 1.58 13.34 2.61
C PRO A 91 1.33 11.92 2.09
N VAL A 92 2.06 11.50 1.05
CA VAL A 92 2.05 10.11 0.58
C VAL A 92 3.39 9.49 0.89
N SER A 93 3.40 8.54 1.81
CA SER A 93 4.62 7.85 2.26
C SER A 93 5.73 8.80 2.71
N GLY A 94 5.39 9.91 3.38
CA GLY A 94 6.38 10.91 3.81
C GLY A 94 6.71 12.00 2.79
N HIS A 95 6.12 11.97 1.59
CA HIS A 95 6.32 13.00 0.58
C HIS A 95 5.15 13.97 0.53
N GLU A 96 5.45 15.25 0.70
CA GLU A 96 4.49 16.34 0.57
C GLU A 96 4.26 16.73 -0.90
N TYR A 97 3.04 17.16 -1.22
CA TYR A 97 2.67 17.62 -2.56
C TYR A 97 2.04 19.01 -2.45
N GLU A 98 2.64 20.00 -3.12
CA GLU A 98 2.25 21.42 -3.01
C GLU A 98 0.86 21.76 -3.60
N HIS A 99 0.27 20.84 -4.39
CA HIS A 99 -0.97 21.08 -5.13
C HIS A 99 -2.06 20.07 -4.75
N SER A 100 -2.59 20.18 -3.53
CA SER A 100 -3.83 19.49 -3.14
C SER A 100 -5.05 20.38 -3.43
N ILE A 101 -6.17 19.77 -3.85
CA ILE A 101 -7.43 20.51 -4.08
C ILE A 101 -8.06 20.92 -2.74
N PHE A 102 -7.87 20.11 -1.69
CA PHE A 102 -8.22 20.45 -0.32
C PHE A 102 -6.96 20.64 0.51
N THR A 103 -6.80 21.79 1.14
CA THR A 103 -5.78 22.03 2.17
C THR A 103 -6.40 21.75 3.52
N LEU A 104 -6.23 20.52 4.02
CA LEU A 104 -6.58 20.21 5.40
C LEU A 104 -5.50 20.81 6.31
N ASN A 105 -5.85 21.86 7.06
CA ASN A 105 -5.03 22.33 8.17
C ASN A 105 -5.12 21.31 9.30
N TYR A 106 -4.19 20.36 9.33
CA TYR A 106 -4.04 19.40 10.42
C TYR A 106 -3.51 20.08 11.69
N ASN A 107 -4.31 20.94 12.31
CA ASN A 107 -4.15 21.32 13.72
C ASN A 107 -4.65 20.20 14.66
N VAL A 108 -4.52 18.94 14.24
CA VAL A 108 -4.88 17.77 15.05
C VAL A 108 -3.58 17.15 15.53
N SER A 109 -3.25 17.38 16.80
CA SER A 109 -2.03 16.97 17.49
C SER A 109 -1.87 15.46 17.71
N ASN A 110 -2.60 14.62 16.95
CA ASN A 110 -2.57 13.17 17.14
C ASN A 110 -2.10 12.44 15.87
N ASP A 111 -0.79 12.32 15.76
CA ASP A 111 -0.08 11.61 14.69
C ASP A 111 -0.49 10.14 14.56
N ILE A 112 -1.10 9.54 15.59
CA ILE A 112 -1.60 8.15 15.50
C ILE A 112 -2.81 8.05 14.56
N ILE A 113 -3.64 9.09 14.50
CA ILE A 113 -4.87 9.13 13.69
C ILE A 113 -4.59 9.69 12.30
N THR A 114 -3.74 10.72 12.20
CA THR A 114 -3.43 11.40 10.93
C THR A 114 -2.23 10.76 10.22
N GLY A 115 -1.36 10.09 10.98
CA GLY A 115 -0.12 9.48 10.51
C GLY A 115 1.07 10.44 10.43
N GLY A 116 0.92 11.66 10.94
CA GLY A 116 1.99 12.66 11.03
C GLY A 116 2.64 12.95 9.69
N GLU A 117 3.98 13.08 9.68
CA GLU A 117 4.77 13.34 8.48
C GLU A 117 4.62 12.25 7.41
N PHE A 118 4.33 10.99 7.79
CA PHE A 118 4.20 9.89 6.84
C PHE A 118 2.88 9.96 6.03
N GLY A 119 1.87 10.66 6.57
CA GLY A 119 0.51 10.71 6.03
C GLY A 119 -0.34 9.51 6.45
N LEU A 120 -1.50 9.28 5.80
CA LEU A 120 -2.47 8.28 6.25
C LEU A 120 -1.90 6.86 6.37
N GLU A 121 -0.86 6.53 5.61
CA GLU A 121 -0.15 5.26 5.70
C GLU A 121 0.56 5.07 7.04
N GLY A 122 0.92 6.14 7.74
CA GLY A 122 1.46 6.11 9.11
C GLY A 122 0.41 6.06 10.21
N SER A 123 -0.89 5.94 9.87
CA SER A 123 -1.99 6.04 10.82
C SER A 123 -2.69 4.71 11.10
N ILE A 124 -3.36 4.62 12.27
CA ILE A 124 -4.25 3.50 12.59
C ILE A 124 -5.42 3.42 11.60
N LEU A 125 -5.92 4.56 11.13
CA LEU A 125 -7.00 4.60 10.14
C LEU A 125 -6.56 3.92 8.82
N GLY A 126 -5.35 4.21 8.36
CA GLY A 126 -4.75 3.56 7.18
C GLY A 126 -4.63 2.04 7.36
N VAL A 127 -4.20 1.59 8.54
CA VAL A 127 -4.15 0.15 8.89
C VAL A 127 -5.54 -0.48 8.83
N MET A 128 -6.55 0.15 9.44
CA MET A 128 -7.92 -0.36 9.46
C MET A 128 -8.54 -0.45 8.06
N ILE A 129 -8.37 0.58 7.24
CA ILE A 129 -8.87 0.61 5.85
C ILE A 129 -8.20 -0.51 5.03
N THR A 130 -6.88 -0.67 5.17
CA THR A 130 -6.11 -1.71 4.48
C THR A 130 -6.56 -3.10 4.91
N PHE A 131 -6.78 -3.31 6.21
CA PHE A 131 -7.27 -4.58 6.75
C PHE A 131 -8.67 -4.92 6.26
N LEU A 132 -9.57 -3.93 6.18
CA LEU A 132 -10.89 -4.11 5.57
C LEU A 132 -10.76 -4.47 4.08
N GLY A 133 -9.87 -3.78 3.35
CA GLY A 133 -9.55 -4.08 1.96
C GLY A 133 -9.09 -5.52 1.75
N LEU A 134 -8.25 -6.04 2.66
CA LEU A 134 -7.81 -7.45 2.66
C LEU A 134 -8.99 -8.42 2.78
N ILE A 135 -9.91 -8.17 3.71
CA ILE A 135 -11.09 -9.02 3.92
C ILE A 135 -11.98 -9.00 2.68
N ILE A 136 -12.27 -7.82 2.13
CA ILE A 136 -13.13 -7.65 0.96
C ILE A 136 -12.52 -8.34 -0.26
N THR A 137 -11.23 -8.07 -0.53
CA THR A 137 -10.51 -8.63 -1.68
C THR A 137 -10.44 -10.15 -1.61
N LYS A 138 -10.11 -10.71 -0.44
CA LYS A 138 -10.10 -12.16 -0.22
C LYS A 138 -11.48 -12.77 -0.46
N LYS A 139 -12.56 -12.16 0.07
CA LYS A 139 -13.93 -12.64 -0.15
C LYS A 139 -14.32 -12.59 -1.63
N PHE A 140 -14.03 -11.49 -2.32
CA PHE A 140 -14.33 -11.33 -3.74
C PHE A 140 -13.69 -12.43 -4.58
N PHE A 141 -12.38 -12.65 -4.43
CA PHE A 141 -11.67 -13.66 -5.24
C PHE A 141 -11.99 -15.11 -4.85
N THR A 142 -12.24 -15.41 -3.56
CA THR A 142 -12.68 -16.77 -3.18
C THR A 142 -14.07 -17.13 -3.74
N LYS A 143 -14.93 -16.14 -4.01
CA LYS A 143 -16.24 -16.38 -4.62
C LYS A 143 -16.15 -16.62 -6.13
N CYS A 144 -15.24 -15.94 -6.83
CA CYS A 144 -15.04 -16.13 -8.27
C CYS A 144 -14.26 -17.39 -8.65
N SER A 145 -13.53 -17.99 -7.69
CA SER A 145 -12.78 -19.24 -7.89
C SER A 145 -13.63 -20.52 -7.70
N LYS A 146 -14.91 -20.39 -7.35
CA LYS A 146 -15.87 -21.49 -7.25
C LYS A 146 -16.83 -21.43 -8.44
#